data_AF-A0AAV0KWD8-F1
#
_entry.id   AF-A0AAV0KWD8-F1
#
_cell.length_a   1.000
_cell.length_b   1.000
_cell.length_c   1.000
_cell.angle_alpha   90.00
_cell.angle_beta   90.00
_cell.angle_gamma   90.00
#
_symmetry.space_group_name_H-M   'P 1'
#
loop_
_entity.id
_entity.type
_entity.pdbx_description
1 polymer ?
#
loop_
_entity_poly.entity_id
_entity_poly.type
_entity_poly.pdbx_seq_one_letter_code
_entity_poly.pdbx_strand_id
1 'polypeptide(L)'
;MLPKYDTRRAKIEQFYFADEIKNIVSCEGPARVERHERSDQWRRRMSRAGFQASPLKMLAQAKQWLGKAKFCDGYTATEEKGCLVLGWQSRPIIAASSWRCSKI
;
A
#
# COMPACT_ATOMS: atom_id res chain seq x y z
N MET A 1 -15.10 -12.15 -6.26
CA MET A 1 -13.82 -12.86 -6.50
C MET A 1 -13.78 -13.29 -7.96
N LEU A 2 -12.64 -13.14 -8.66
CA LEU A 2 -12.52 -13.58 -10.06
C LEU A 2 -12.48 -15.12 -10.16
N PRO A 3 -13.06 -15.72 -11.21
CA PRO A 3 -12.99 -17.16 -11.44
C PRO A 3 -11.56 -17.70 -11.47
N LYS A 4 -11.36 -18.97 -11.10
CA LYS A 4 -10.03 -19.61 -11.08
C LYS A 4 -9.32 -19.60 -12.44
N TYR A 5 -10.09 -19.72 -13.53
CA TYR A 5 -9.57 -19.75 -14.90
C TYR A 5 -9.61 -18.38 -15.60
N ASP A 6 -9.83 -17.29 -14.84
CA ASP A 6 -9.80 -15.95 -15.40
C ASP A 6 -8.34 -15.58 -15.77
N THR A 7 -8.09 -15.35 -17.05
CA THR A 7 -6.74 -15.06 -17.55
C THR A 7 -6.17 -13.75 -17.01
N ARG A 8 -7.02 -12.78 -16.63
CA ARG A 8 -6.58 -11.52 -16.02
C ARG A 8 -6.07 -11.75 -14.61
N ARG A 9 -6.75 -12.62 -13.86
CA ARG A 9 -6.29 -13.06 -12.55
C ARG A 9 -4.95 -13.78 -12.66
N ALA A 10 -4.86 -14.77 -13.56
CA ALA A 10 -3.63 -15.53 -13.77
C ALA A 10 -2.45 -14.62 -14.15
N LYS A 11 -2.66 -13.62 -15.01
CA LYS A 11 -1.61 -12.66 -15.38
C LYS A 11 -1.12 -11.83 -14.20
N ILE A 12 -2.02 -11.32 -13.36
CA ILE A 12 -1.64 -10.55 -12.17
C ILE A 12 -0.87 -11.43 -11.17
N GLU A 13 -1.37 -12.64 -10.91
CA GLU A 13 -0.73 -13.58 -9.99
C GLU A 13 0.67 -14.00 -10.49
N GLN A 14 0.82 -14.29 -11.78
CA GLN A 14 2.07 -14.82 -12.35
C GLN A 14 3.13 -13.76 -12.64
N PHE A 15 2.77 -12.59 -13.15
CA PHE A 15 3.74 -11.61 -13.64
C PHE A 15 3.98 -10.43 -12.70
N TYR A 16 3.18 -10.31 -11.63
CA TYR A 16 3.38 -9.26 -10.63
C TYR A 16 3.67 -9.88 -9.27
N PHE A 17 2.71 -10.64 -8.72
CA PHE A 17 2.88 -11.17 -7.37
C PHE A 17 3.96 -12.27 -7.30
N ALA A 18 4.02 -13.19 -8.27
CA ALA A 18 5.04 -14.24 -8.22
C ALA A 18 6.46 -13.70 -8.39
N ASP A 19 6.68 -12.69 -9.23
CA ASP A 19 7.99 -12.07 -9.42
C ASP A 19 8.44 -11.30 -8.17
N GLU A 20 7.52 -10.55 -7.55
CA GLU A 20 7.76 -9.89 -6.27
C GLU A 20 8.08 -10.88 -5.15
N ILE A 21 7.26 -11.93 -5.00
CA ILE A 21 7.50 -13.01 -4.02
C ILE A 21 8.86 -13.65 -4.27
N LYS A 22 9.20 -13.96 -5.53
CA LYS A 22 10.49 -14.56 -5.89
C LYS A 22 11.64 -13.63 -5.50
N ASN A 23 11.55 -12.33 -5.78
CA ASN A 23 12.60 -11.39 -5.41
C ASN A 23 12.76 -11.29 -3.89
N ILE A 24 11.65 -11.22 -3.15
CA ILE A 24 11.67 -11.10 -1.68
C ILE A 24 12.27 -12.36 -1.02
N VAL A 25 11.89 -13.55 -1.48
CA VAL A 25 12.22 -14.82 -0.83
C VAL A 25 13.56 -15.40 -1.28
N SER A 26 13.93 -15.27 -2.56
CA SER A 26 15.08 -15.98 -3.14
C SER A 26 16.30 -15.10 -3.41
N CYS A 27 16.14 -13.79 -3.51
CA CYS A 27 17.25 -12.88 -3.76
C CYS A 27 17.79 -12.32 -2.44
N GLU A 28 19.10 -12.02 -2.39
CA GLU A 28 19.75 -11.42 -1.23
C GLU A 28 20.69 -10.27 -1.63
N GLY A 29 21.11 -9.49 -0.63
CA GLY A 29 22.05 -8.38 -0.84
C GLY A 29 21.56 -7.40 -1.92
N PRO A 30 22.43 -6.96 -2.84
CA PRO A 30 22.05 -6.08 -3.95
C PRO A 30 21.03 -6.69 -4.93
N ALA A 31 20.91 -8.02 -5.00
CA ALA A 31 19.96 -8.68 -5.91
C ALA A 31 18.52 -8.65 -5.37
N ARG A 32 18.33 -8.46 -4.05
CA ARG A 32 17.00 -8.22 -3.47
C ARG A 32 16.62 -6.74 -3.60
N VAL A 33 15.75 -6.47 -4.56
CA VAL A 33 15.27 -5.13 -4.92
C VAL A 33 14.00 -4.80 -4.16
N GLU A 34 13.07 -5.75 -4.05
CA GLU A 34 11.81 -5.59 -3.33
C GLU A 34 12.04 -5.62 -1.82
N ARG A 35 11.85 -4.46 -1.18
CA ARG A 35 12.17 -4.22 0.23
C ARG A 35 11.06 -3.41 0.90
N HIS A 36 9.86 -3.98 0.91
CA HIS A 36 8.72 -3.37 1.57
C HIS A 36 8.96 -3.12 3.05
N GLU A 37 8.71 -1.89 3.48
CA GLU A 37 8.78 -1.48 4.87
C GLU A 37 7.42 -0.97 5.34
N ARG A 38 7.18 -1.06 6.65
CA ARG A 38 5.96 -0.50 7.26
C ARG A 38 5.94 1.02 7.12
N SER A 39 4.74 1.60 7.07
CA SER A 39 4.51 3.06 7.00
C SER A 39 5.29 3.85 8.06
N ASP A 40 5.46 3.28 9.26
CA ASP A 40 6.25 3.85 10.34
C ASP A 40 7.73 4.07 9.99
N GLN A 41 8.35 3.18 9.22
CA GLN A 41 9.73 3.33 8.79
C GLN A 41 9.86 4.43 7.73
N TRP A 42 8.93 4.46 6.77
CA TRP A 42 8.84 5.53 5.79
C TRP A 42 8.66 6.90 6.46
N ARG A 43 7.82 7.00 7.50
CA ARG A 43 7.68 8.25 8.26
C ARG A 43 9.00 8.71 8.86
N ARG A 44 9.75 7.81 9.49
CA ARG A 44 11.07 8.16 10.07
C ARG A 44 12.05 8.61 8.98
N ARG A 45 12.08 7.94 7.83
CA ARG A 45 12.94 8.30 6.69
C ARG A 45 12.59 9.70 6.16
N MET A 46 11.31 9.97 5.92
CA MET A 46 10.85 11.27 5.42
C MET A 46 11.13 12.39 6.42
N SER A 47 10.88 12.18 7.71
CA SER A 47 11.21 13.17 8.75
C SER A 47 12.71 13.46 8.86
N ARG A 48 13.57 12.43 8.76
CA ARG A 48 15.03 12.61 8.75
C ARG A 48 15.53 13.37 7.52
N ALA A 49 14.81 13.28 6.40
CA ALA A 49 15.07 14.06 5.20
C ALA A 49 14.48 15.48 5.25
N GLY A 50 13.92 15.93 6.39
CA GLY A 50 13.40 17.29 6.58
C GLY A 50 11.94 17.49 6.12
N PHE A 51 11.23 16.42 5.76
CA PHE A 51 9.81 16.51 5.42
C PHE A 51 8.93 16.49 6.66
N GLN A 52 7.88 17.31 6.64
CA GLN A 52 6.83 17.30 7.65
C GLN A 52 5.61 16.57 7.11
N ALA A 53 5.07 15.64 7.91
CA ALA A 53 3.84 14.94 7.55
C ALA A 53 2.68 15.93 7.45
N SER A 54 1.87 15.77 6.42
CA SER A 54 0.62 16.49 6.21
C SER A 54 -0.55 15.50 6.27
N PRO A 55 -1.61 15.76 7.06
CA PRO A 55 -2.75 14.84 7.16
C PRO A 55 -3.51 14.70 5.83
N LEU A 56 -3.82 13.46 5.45
CA LEU A 56 -4.70 13.16 4.32
C LEU A 56 -6.17 13.20 4.75
N LYS A 57 -6.89 14.26 4.39
CA LYS A 57 -8.34 14.41 4.67
C LYS A 57 -9.22 13.70 3.63
N MET A 58 -8.89 12.46 3.29
CA MET A 58 -9.53 11.69 2.21
C MET A 58 -10.24 10.40 2.68
N LEU A 59 -10.24 10.12 3.99
CA LEU A 59 -10.77 8.87 4.54
C LEU A 59 -12.26 8.68 4.21
N ALA A 60 -13.07 9.73 4.35
CA ALA A 60 -14.51 9.67 4.09
C ALA A 60 -14.79 9.37 2.61
N GLN A 61 -14.09 10.05 1.70
CA GLN A 61 -14.18 9.84 0.26
C GLN A 61 -13.73 8.43 -0.12
N ALA A 62 -12.63 7.94 0.48
CA ALA A 62 -12.13 6.59 0.25
C ALA A 62 -13.14 5.52 0.70
N LYS A 63 -13.72 5.66 1.91
CA LYS A 63 -14.76 4.75 2.40
C LYS A 63 -16.01 4.79 1.51
N GLN A 64 -16.45 5.97 1.10
CA GLN A 64 -17.60 6.12 0.21
C GLN A 64 -17.34 5.48 -1.15
N TRP A 65 -16.14 5.65 -1.71
CA TRP A 65 -15.76 5.04 -2.98
C TRP A 65 -15.73 3.51 -2.89
N LEU A 66 -15.13 2.96 -1.83
CA LEU A 66 -15.13 1.52 -1.56
C LEU A 66 -16.55 0.97 -1.43
N GLY A 67 -17.45 1.67 -0.74
CA GLY A 67 -18.84 1.24 -0.59
C GLY A 67 -19.66 1.28 -1.89
N LYS A 68 -19.28 2.11 -2.86
CA LYS A 68 -19.92 2.16 -4.20
C LYS A 68 -19.37 1.09 -5.15
N ALA A 69 -18.12 0.65 -4.94
CA ALA A 69 -17.47 -0.31 -5.80
C ALA A 69 -17.97 -1.74 -5.52
N LYS A 70 -18.84 -2.25 -6.40
CA LYS A 70 -19.48 -3.59 -6.27
C LYS A 70 -18.51 -4.78 -6.19
N PHE A 71 -17.21 -4.58 -6.42
CA PHE A 71 -16.17 -5.61 -6.41
C PHE A 71 -15.18 -5.45 -5.25
N CYS A 72 -15.41 -4.50 -4.34
CA CYS A 72 -14.52 -4.17 -3.24
C CYS A 72 -14.91 -4.81 -1.89
N ASP A 73 -15.80 -5.82 -1.89
CA ASP A 73 -16.16 -6.53 -0.67
C ASP A 73 -14.91 -7.09 0.03
N GLY A 74 -14.72 -6.72 1.29
CA GLY A 74 -13.55 -7.09 2.09
C GLY A 74 -12.44 -6.04 2.13
N TYR A 75 -12.44 -5.04 1.25
CA TYR A 75 -11.52 -3.91 1.36
C TYR A 75 -11.92 -2.95 2.47
N THR A 76 -10.92 -2.42 3.18
CA THR A 76 -11.09 -1.47 4.27
C THR A 76 -10.22 -0.24 4.04
N ALA A 77 -10.71 0.95 4.40
CA ALA A 77 -9.91 2.17 4.47
C ALA A 77 -9.86 2.69 5.90
N THR A 78 -8.65 2.87 6.44
CA THR A 78 -8.38 3.38 7.79
C THR A 78 -7.40 4.55 7.75
N GLU A 79 -7.33 5.31 8.83
CA GLU A 79 -6.28 6.31 9.03
C GLU A 79 -5.33 5.82 10.11
N GLU A 80 -4.03 5.80 9.79
CA GLU A 80 -2.97 5.42 10.72
C GLU A 80 -1.88 6.48 10.72
N LYS A 81 -1.74 7.20 11.85
CA LYS A 81 -0.69 8.22 12.06
C LYS A 81 -0.61 9.23 10.90
N GLY A 82 -1.77 9.69 10.42
CA GLY A 82 -1.92 10.65 9.33
C GLY A 82 -1.81 10.07 7.91
N CYS A 83 -1.61 8.76 7.77
CA CYS A 83 -1.62 8.05 6.48
C CYS A 83 -2.99 7.44 6.23
N LEU A 84 -3.44 7.44 4.98
CA LEU A 84 -4.60 6.66 4.54
C LEU A 84 -4.11 5.24 4.22
N VAL A 85 -4.69 4.24 4.87
CA VAL A 85 -4.30 2.83 4.71
C VAL A 85 -5.43 2.05 4.07
N LEU A 86 -5.14 1.42 2.93
CA LEU A 86 -5.99 0.43 2.29
C LEU A 86 -5.62 -0.96 2.81
N GLY A 87 -6.62 -1.71 3.23
CA GLY A 87 -6.47 -3.07 3.69
C GLY A 87 -7.48 -4.04 3.08
N TRP A 88 -7.25 -5.33 3.31
CA TRP A 88 -8.17 -6.42 3.00
C TRP A 88 -8.45 -7.22 4.27
N GLN A 89 -9.71 -7.36 4.65
CA GLN A 89 -10.10 -8.00 5.92
C GLN A 89 -9.31 -7.45 7.10
N SER A 90 -9.18 -6.12 7.15
CA SER A 90 -8.41 -5.38 8.17
C SER A 90 -6.90 -5.63 8.18
N ARG A 91 -6.34 -6.34 7.18
CA ARG A 91 -4.89 -6.46 6.98
C ARG A 91 -4.40 -5.32 6.09
N PRO A 92 -3.47 -4.46 6.55
CA PRO A 92 -2.91 -3.39 5.73
C PRO A 92 -2.19 -3.93 4.48
N ILE A 93 -2.41 -3.30 3.33
CA ILE A 93 -1.76 -3.64 2.05
C ILE A 93 -0.99 -2.43 1.51
N ILE A 94 -1.65 -1.27 1.42
CA ILE A 94 -1.07 -0.05 0.84
C ILE A 94 -1.29 1.11 1.79
N ALA A 95 -0.27 1.93 2.00
CA ALA A 95 -0.37 3.19 2.73
C ALA A 95 -0.06 4.38 1.82
N ALA A 96 -0.97 5.34 1.76
CA ALA A 96 -0.77 6.65 1.15
C ALA A 96 -0.46 7.68 2.25
N SER A 97 0.53 8.53 2.02
CA SER A 97 0.95 9.58 2.94
C SER A 97 1.19 10.88 2.17
N SER A 98 1.03 12.03 2.82
CA SER A 98 1.35 13.32 2.23
C SER A 98 2.37 14.08 3.08
N TRP A 99 3.24 14.82 2.41
CA TRP A 99 4.40 15.47 3.01
C TRP A 99 4.53 16.88 2.45
N ARG A 100 4.97 17.81 3.28
CA ARG A 100 5.36 19.16 2.87
C ARG A 100 6.82 19.39 3.22
N CYS A 101 7.52 20.15 2.40
CA CYS A 101 8.85 20.63 2.75
C CYS A 101 8.75 21.48 4.02
N SER A 102 9.56 21.18 5.02
CA SER A 102 9.74 22.13 6.11
C SER A 102 10.42 23.36 5.53
N LYS A 103 9.88 24.56 5.80
CA LYS A 103 10.71 25.76 5.71
C LYS A 103 11.78 25.60 6.79
N ILE A 104 13.04 25.55 6.37
CA ILE A 104 14.17 25.79 7.28
C ILE A 104 14.17 27.29 7.57
#